data_AF-A0A1W6CM71-F1
#
_entry.id   AF-A0A1W6CM71-F1
#
_cell.length_a   1.000
_cell.length_b   1.000
_cell.length_c   1.000
_cell.angle_alpha   90.00
_cell.angle_beta   90.00
_cell.angle_gamma   90.00
#
_symmetry.space_group_name_H-M   'P 1'
#
loop_
_entity.id
_entity.type
_entity.pdbx_description
1 polymer ?
#
loop_
_entity_poly.entity_id
_entity_poly.type
_entity_poly.pdbx_seq_one_letter_code
_entity_poly.pdbx_strand_id
1 'polypeptide(L)' 'MKTLMIAGLAVAAVFLSTEAHASSWTCYRVVDGKGDGGFVKVDAASESEAIIKAIAMYKDMGKRVDTADCRRN' A
#
# COMPACT_ATOMS: atom_id res chain seq x y z
N MET A 1 -53.85 2.00 -13.04
CA MET A 1 -53.29 1.31 -11.85
C MET A 1 -52.88 -0.09 -12.26
N LYS A 2 -51.58 -0.38 -12.40
CA LYS A 2 -51.08 -1.75 -12.47
C LYS A 2 -49.68 -1.77 -11.89
N THR A 3 -49.65 -2.13 -10.62
CA THR A 3 -48.49 -2.25 -9.75
C THR A 3 -47.59 -3.35 -10.29
N LEU A 4 -46.47 -2.99 -10.91
CA LEU A 4 -45.40 -3.94 -11.21
C LEU A 4 -44.46 -3.94 -10.00
N MET A 5 -44.63 -4.98 -9.18
CA MET A 5 -43.76 -5.28 -8.06
C MET A 5 -42.34 -5.52 -8.59
N ILE A 6 -41.43 -4.63 -8.23
CA ILE A 6 -40.00 -4.80 -8.45
C ILE A 6 -39.57 -5.88 -7.45
N ALA A 7 -39.50 -7.12 -7.92
CA ALA A 7 -38.88 -8.22 -7.19
C ALA A 7 -37.43 -7.84 -6.93
N GLY A 8 -37.12 -7.51 -5.68
CA GLY A 8 -35.80 -7.12 -5.23
C GLY A 8 -34.81 -8.26 -5.45
N LEU A 9 -33.91 -8.08 -6.42
CA LEU A 9 -32.63 -8.80 -6.42
C LEU A 9 -31.80 -8.20 -5.29
N ALA A 10 -31.85 -8.83 -4.11
CA ALA A 10 -30.87 -8.60 -3.07
C ALA A 10 -29.54 -9.16 -3.58
N VAL A 11 -28.74 -8.31 -4.24
CA VAL A 11 -27.33 -8.60 -4.51
C VAL A 11 -26.64 -8.55 -3.15
N ALA A 12 -26.48 -9.71 -2.53
CA ALA A 12 -25.61 -9.87 -1.36
C ALA A 12 -24.18 -9.57 -1.83
N ALA A 13 -23.77 -8.31 -1.69
CA ALA A 13 -22.37 -7.92 -1.82
C ALA A 13 -21.62 -8.62 -0.69
N VAL A 14 -20.97 -9.73 -1.01
CA VAL A 14 -20.00 -10.37 -0.12
C VAL A 14 -18.81 -9.41 -0.07
N PHE A 15 -18.81 -8.51 0.91
CA PHE A 15 -17.64 -7.75 1.28
C PHE A 15 -16.61 -8.76 1.78
N LEU A 16 -15.76 -9.23 0.87
CA LEU A 16 -14.51 -9.88 1.22
C LEU A 16 -13.68 -8.81 1.93
N SER A 17 -13.83 -8.71 3.25
CA SER A 17 -12.84 -8.06 4.08
C SER A 17 -11.59 -8.94 3.98
N THR A 18 -10.77 -8.66 2.95
CA THR A 18 -9.39 -9.12 3.01
C THR A 18 -8.80 -8.33 4.15
N GLU A 19 -8.73 -8.96 5.33
CA GLU A 19 -7.91 -8.54 6.45
C GLU A 19 -6.48 -8.46 5.89
N ALA A 20 -6.12 -7.36 5.25
CA ALA A 20 -4.83 -7.18 4.64
C ALA A 20 -3.87 -7.04 5.82
N HIS A 21 -3.28 -8.16 6.24
CA HIS A 21 -2.29 -8.22 7.31
C HIS A 21 -1.14 -7.29 6.92
N ALA A 22 -1.22 -6.04 7.35
CA ALA A 22 -0.18 -5.06 7.15
C ALA A 22 1.04 -5.58 7.90
N SER A 23 2.07 -5.91 7.13
CA SER A 23 3.34 -6.38 7.67
C SER A 23 4.26 -5.18 7.81
N SER A 24 5.12 -5.18 8.82
CA SER A 24 6.10 -4.11 8.98
C SER A 24 7.28 -4.34 8.03
N TRP A 25 7.64 -3.31 7.28
CA TRP A 25 8.75 -3.32 6.32
C TRP A 25 9.79 -2.27 6.71
N THR A 26 11.06 -2.62 6.58
CA THR A 26 12.18 -1.68 6.63
C THR A 26 12.61 -1.37 5.19
N CYS A 27 12.54 -0.11 4.79
CA CYS A 27 12.79 0.34 3.43
C CYS A 27 13.97 1.31 3.34
N TYR A 28 15.02 0.91 2.65
CA TYR A 28 16.24 1.68 2.44
C TYR A 28 16.13 2.59 1.23
N ARG A 29 16.54 3.87 1.34
CA ARG A 29 16.48 4.80 0.21
C ARG A 29 17.54 4.46 -0.83
N VAL A 30 17.15 4.42 -2.09
CA VAL A 30 18.06 4.23 -3.23
C VAL A 30 18.06 5.48 -4.11
N VAL A 31 19.26 5.99 -4.38
CA VAL A 31 19.51 7.15 -5.26
C VAL A 31 20.67 6.80 -6.18
N ASP A 32 20.51 7.03 -7.48
CA ASP A 32 21.49 6.71 -8.52
C ASP A 32 21.99 5.25 -8.43
N GLY A 33 21.08 4.34 -8.09
CA GLY A 33 21.34 2.90 -7.91
C GLY A 33 22.09 2.52 -6.62
N LYS A 34 22.34 3.47 -5.71
CA LYS A 34 23.06 3.24 -4.45
C LYS A 34 22.17 3.51 -3.24
N GLY A 35 22.30 2.68 -2.21
CA GLY A 35 21.70 2.93 -0.90
C GLY A 35 22.35 4.13 -0.23
N ASP A 36 21.55 5.04 0.34
CA ASP A 36 22.07 6.22 1.04
C ASP A 36 22.39 5.97 2.53
N GLY A 37 22.09 4.77 3.03
CA GLY A 37 22.23 4.38 4.44
C GLY A 37 21.06 4.76 5.35
N GLY A 38 20.08 5.52 4.86
CA GLY A 38 18.84 5.83 5.56
C GLY A 38 17.77 4.77 5.34
N PHE A 39 16.95 4.53 6.36
CA PHE A 39 15.77 3.68 6.26
C PHE A 39 14.53 4.35 6.88
N VAL A 40 13.36 3.96 6.37
CA VAL A 40 12.05 4.24 6.97
C VAL A 40 11.35 2.91 7.26
N LYS A 41 10.44 2.91 8.23
CA LYS A 41 9.56 1.77 8.50
C LYS A 41 8.15 2.09 8.02
N VAL A 42 7.55 1.16 7.31
CA VAL A 42 6.18 1.29 6.78
C VAL A 42 5.40 0.01 7.01
N ASP A 43 4.13 0.15 7.35
CA ASP A 43 3.21 -0.98 7.39
C ASP A 43 2.50 -1.09 6.03
N ALA A 44 2.60 -2.26 5.41
CA ALA A 44 2.07 -2.51 4.07
C ALA A 44 1.70 -3.98 3.88
N ALA A 45 0.67 -4.24 3.07
CA ALA A 45 0.22 -5.59 2.77
C ALA A 45 1.17 -6.33 1.81
N SER A 46 1.95 -5.59 1.03
CA SER A 46 2.90 -6.14 0.04
C SER A 46 4.18 -5.31 -0.04
N GLU A 47 5.22 -5.90 -0.64
CA GLU A 47 6.49 -5.21 -0.90
C GLU A 47 6.29 -3.99 -1.81
N SER A 48 5.53 -4.15 -2.89
CA SER A 48 5.23 -3.06 -3.83
C SER A 48 4.54 -1.88 -3.13
N GLU A 49 3.59 -2.16 -2.23
CA GLU A 49 2.94 -1.12 -1.43
C GLU A 49 3.93 -0.48 -0.44
N ALA A 50 4.80 -1.27 0.19
CA ALA A 50 5.85 -0.75 1.07
C ALA A 50 6.78 0.22 0.31
N ILE A 51 7.21 -0.14 -0.90
CA ILE A 51 8.06 0.70 -1.75
C ILE A 51 7.37 2.02 -2.07
N ILE A 52 6.10 1.99 -2.49
CA ILE A 52 5.33 3.20 -2.81
C ILE A 52 5.23 4.12 -1.58
N LYS A 53 4.87 3.56 -0.41
CA LYS A 53 4.77 4.32 0.84
C LYS A 53 6.11 4.91 1.27
N ALA A 54 7.19 4.13 1.19
CA ALA A 54 8.53 4.59 1.55
C ALA A 54 9.01 5.73 0.64
N ILE A 55 8.79 5.62 -0.69
CA ILE A 55 9.11 6.69 -1.64
C ILE A 55 8.34 7.97 -1.32
N ALA A 56 7.04 7.86 -1.01
CA ALA A 56 6.23 9.01 -0.61
C ALA A 56 6.79 9.68 0.66
N MET A 57 7.11 8.90 1.71
CA MET A 57 7.72 9.42 2.93
C MET A 57 9.05 10.14 2.67
N TYR A 58 9.93 9.57 1.84
CA TYR A 58 11.19 10.22 1.49
C TYR A 58 10.98 11.54 0.74
N LYS A 59 10.00 11.60 -0.16
CA LYS A 59 9.64 12.84 -0.87
C LYS A 59 9.08 13.90 0.08
N ASP A 60 8.22 13.51 1.03
CA ASP A 60 7.67 14.40 2.05
C ASP A 60 8.75 14.95 2.98
N MET A 61 9.82 14.17 3.22
CA MET A 61 11.02 14.62 3.93
C MET A 61 11.95 15.51 3.08
N GLY A 62 11.58 15.85 1.85
CA GLY A 62 12.40 16.63 0.91
C GLY A 62 13.65 15.88 0.43
N LYS A 63 13.67 14.54 0.49
CA LYS A 63 14.80 13.73 0.02
C LYS A 63 14.63 13.39 -1.46
N ARG A 64 15.75 13.40 -2.19
CA ARG A 64 15.83 12.71 -3.49
C ARG A 64 15.74 11.21 -3.27
N VAL A 65 14.90 10.54 -4.05
CA VAL A 65 14.68 9.10 -4.03
C VAL A 65 14.27 8.64 -5.43
N ASP A 66 14.92 7.60 -5.93
CA ASP A 66 14.53 6.96 -7.20
C ASP A 66 13.67 5.73 -6.93
N THR A 67 14.07 4.93 -5.94
CA THR A 67 13.34 3.77 -5.47
C THR A 67 13.68 3.47 -4.00
N ALA A 68 13.05 2.44 -3.43
CA ALA A 68 13.37 1.92 -2.10
C ALA A 68 13.60 0.39 -2.17
N ASP A 69 14.61 -0.11 -1.46
CA ASP A 69 14.80 -1.56 -1.21
C ASP A 69 14.08 -1.89 0.10
N CYS A 70 12.99 -2.63 0.03
CA CYS A 70 12.14 -2.94 1.19
C CYS A 70 12.27 -4.41 1.60
N ARG A 71 12.49 -4.63 2.89
CA ARG A 71 12.56 -5.97 3.49
C ARG A 71 11.54 -6.09 4.59
N ARG A 72 10.80 -7.21 4.57
CA ARG A 72 9.88 -7.56 5.65
C ARG A 72 10.69 -7.78 6.94
N ASN A 73 10.26 -7.15 8.03
CA ASN A 73 10.84 -7.35 9.36
C ASN A 73 10.46 -8.71 9.94
#